data_AF-A0A1V2IA35-F1
#
_entry.id   AF-A0A1V2IA35-F1
#
_cell.length_a   1.000
_cell.length_b   1.000
_cell.length_c   1.000
_cell.angle_alpha   90.00
_cell.angle_beta   90.00
_cell.angle_gamma   90.00
#
_symmetry.space_group_name_H-M   'P 1'
#
loop_
_entity.id
_entity.type
_entity.pdbx_description
1 polymer ?
#
loop_
_entity_poly.entity_id
_entity_poly.type
_entity_poly.pdbx_seq_one_letter_code
_entity_poly.pdbx_strand_id
1 'polypeptide(L)'
;MELATQVGATLLVFCSGRAKAAEVLGLAAEVPGLSATVVDLSAGYHGMLFDGLATSAVRGPAPSDLGDLSTKRNLGLLAGAAAGWRSMLFLDDDIRDIRPRLVLTPLDAPVEAKPRCL
;
A
#
# COMPACT_ATOMS: atom_id res chain seq x y z
N MET A 1 0.13 11.06 1.08
CA MET A 1 -0.47 11.22 2.42
C MET A 1 -1.80 11.97 2.35
N GLU A 2 -1.87 13.11 1.68
CA GLU A 2 -3.11 13.90 1.51
C GLU A 2 -4.31 13.09 0.99
N LEU A 3 -4.10 12.20 0.01
CA LEU A 3 -5.17 11.33 -0.50
C LEU A 3 -5.86 10.56 0.62
N ALA A 4 -5.10 9.97 1.56
CA ALA A 4 -5.66 9.19 2.67
C ALA A 4 -6.56 10.05 3.55
N THR A 5 -6.13 11.28 3.88
CA THR A 5 -6.95 12.25 4.60
C THR A 5 -8.20 12.62 3.82
N GLN A 6 -8.08 12.90 2.52
CA GLN A 6 -9.20 13.29 1.65
C GLN A 6 -10.26 12.20 1.51
N VAL A 7 -9.87 10.92 1.58
CA VAL A 7 -10.82 9.79 1.52
C VAL A 7 -11.19 9.23 2.90
N GLY A 8 -10.67 9.81 3.99
CA GLY A 8 -10.91 9.35 5.35
C GLY A 8 -10.36 7.94 5.64
N ALA A 9 -9.26 7.55 4.99
CA ALA A 9 -8.64 6.23 5.16
C ALA A 9 -7.44 6.27 6.12
N THR A 10 -7.19 5.14 6.78
CA THR A 10 -5.94 4.91 7.51
C THR A 10 -4.82 4.59 6.51
N LEU A 11 -3.69 5.29 6.63
CA LEU A 11 -2.50 5.08 5.82
C LEU A 11 -1.53 4.10 6.50
N LEU A 12 -1.26 2.96 5.87
CA LEU A 12 -0.20 2.05 6.29
C LEU A 12 1.03 2.24 5.39
N VAL A 13 2.16 2.64 5.94
CA VAL A 13 3.40 2.88 5.18
C VAL A 13 4.45 1.85 5.56
N PHE A 14 4.94 1.11 4.58
CA PHE A 14 6.05 0.17 4.75
C PHE A 14 7.35 0.80 4.27
N CYS A 15 8.24 1.12 5.21
CA CYS A 15 9.56 1.66 4.92
C CYS A 15 10.54 0.50 4.68
N SER A 16 11.32 0.52 3.62
CA SER A 16 12.39 -0.45 3.40
C SER A 16 13.54 0.18 2.62
N GLY A 17 14.69 -0.50 2.59
CA GLY A 17 15.88 -0.02 1.91
C GLY A 17 16.31 1.36 2.40
N ARG A 18 16.12 2.39 1.56
CA ARG A 18 16.52 3.78 1.87
C ARG A 18 15.44 4.61 2.57
N ALA A 19 14.19 4.15 2.57
CA ALA A 19 13.11 4.85 3.27
C ALA A 19 13.23 4.60 4.77
N LYS A 20 13.38 5.67 5.57
CA LYS A 20 13.49 5.57 7.04
C LYS A 20 12.16 5.91 7.71
N ALA A 21 11.74 5.08 8.65
CA ALA A 21 10.47 5.29 9.35
C ALA A 21 10.39 6.65 10.08
N ALA A 22 11.51 7.11 10.66
CA ALA A 22 11.56 8.41 11.34
C ALA A 22 11.29 9.59 10.39
N GLU A 23 11.81 9.54 9.16
CA GLU A 23 11.59 10.59 8.15
C GLU A 23 10.12 10.59 7.69
N VAL A 24 9.56 9.40 7.45
CA VAL A 24 8.14 9.24 7.07
C VAL A 24 7.20 9.69 8.20
N LEU A 25 7.53 9.42 9.47
CA LEU A 25 6.77 9.89 10.62
C LEU A 25 6.78 11.42 10.71
N GLY A 26 7.92 12.06 10.43
CA GLY A 26 8.01 13.52 10.33
C GLY A 26 7.05 14.09 9.28
N LEU A 27 7.07 13.53 8.07
CA LEU A 27 6.16 13.91 7.00
C LEU A 27 4.68 13.66 7.35
N ALA A 28 4.37 12.56 8.02
CA ALA A 28 3.01 12.24 8.45
C ALA A 28 2.49 13.24 9.50
N ALA A 29 3.35 13.69 10.40
CA ALA A 29 3.00 14.67 11.44
C ALA A 29 2.66 16.05 10.86
N GLU A 30 3.17 16.38 9.67
CA GLU A 30 2.87 17.63 8.96
C GLU A 30 1.47 17.64 8.32
N VAL A 31 0.75 16.50 8.28
CA VAL A 31 -0.57 16.38 7.64
C VAL A 31 -1.68 16.31 8.70
N PRO A 32 -2.44 17.39 8.93
CA PRO A 32 -3.51 17.39 9.91
C PRO A 32 -4.59 16.35 9.60
N GLY A 33 -5.04 15.64 10.63
CA GLY A 33 -6.11 14.64 10.52
C GLY A 33 -5.70 13.32 9.84
N LEU A 34 -4.42 13.15 9.52
CA LEU A 34 -3.91 11.89 8.98
C LEU A 34 -3.87 10.81 10.07
N SER A 35 -4.56 9.69 9.83
CA SER A 35 -4.38 8.44 10.58
C SER A 35 -3.34 7.60 9.86
N ALA A 36 -2.13 7.47 10.41
CA ALA A 36 -1.05 6.71 9.79
C ALA A 36 -0.35 5.74 10.75
N THR A 37 0.00 4.56 10.22
CA THR A 37 0.90 3.60 10.86
C THR A 37 2.11 3.43 9.95
N VAL A 38 3.31 3.66 10.49
CA VAL A 38 4.58 3.49 9.78
C VAL A 38 5.26 2.23 10.30
N VAL A 39 5.63 1.34 9.39
CA VAL A 39 6.26 0.05 9.70
C VAL A 39 7.63 0.03 9.04
N ASP A 40 8.68 -0.15 9.84
CA ASP A 40 10.06 -0.23 9.36
C ASP A 40 10.44 -1.67 9.02
N LEU A 41 10.67 -1.93 7.73
CA LEU A 41 11.13 -3.20 7.17
C LEU A 41 12.64 -3.22 6.86
N SER A 42 13.37 -2.14 7.15
CA SER A 42 14.78 -1.97 6.74
C SER A 42 15.76 -2.93 7.42
N ALA A 43 15.44 -3.43 8.62
CA ALA A 43 16.28 -4.36 9.39
C ALA A 43 16.32 -5.80 8.83
N GLY A 44 15.61 -6.06 7.73
CA GLY A 44 15.40 -7.42 7.23
C GLY A 44 14.31 -8.12 8.02
N TYR A 45 13.19 -8.43 7.36
CA TYR A 45 12.12 -9.22 7.94
C TYR A 45 12.49 -10.71 7.88
N HIS A 46 13.25 -11.18 8.88
CA HIS A 46 13.62 -12.59 8.99
C HIS A 46 12.73 -13.28 10.02
N GLY A 47 12.01 -14.32 9.58
CA GLY A 47 11.16 -15.14 10.43
C GLY A 47 10.15 -15.97 9.62
N MET A 48 9.82 -17.16 10.12
CA MET A 48 8.95 -18.17 9.45
C MET A 48 7.65 -17.62 8.85
N LEU A 49 7.06 -16.58 9.45
CA LEU A 49 5.83 -15.95 8.97
C LEU A 49 6.03 -15.10 7.71
N PHE A 50 7.22 -14.54 7.50
CA PHE A 50 7.52 -13.62 6.40
C PHE A 50 8.18 -14.32 5.21
N ASP A 51 8.92 -15.41 5.45
CA ASP A 51 9.49 -16.24 4.39
C ASP A 51 8.39 -16.83 3.48
N GLY A 52 7.21 -17.14 4.04
CA GLY A 52 6.03 -17.60 3.29
C GLY A 52 5.25 -16.48 2.59
N LEU A 53 5.52 -15.21 2.90
CA LEU A 53 4.90 -14.05 2.25
C LEU A 53 5.74 -13.52 1.08
N ALA A 54 7.01 -13.92 0.96
CA ALA A 54 7.80 -13.61 -0.22
C ALA A 54 7.33 -14.48 -1.41
N THR A 55 7.12 -13.89 -2.59
CA THR A 55 6.81 -14.68 -3.81
C THR A 55 8.07 -15.23 -4.49
N SER A 56 9.21 -15.29 -3.78
CA SER A 56 10.52 -15.74 -4.30
C SER A 56 10.55 -17.21 -4.74
N ALA A 57 9.49 -17.98 -4.48
CA ALA A 57 9.32 -19.34 -4.99
C ALA A 57 9.06 -19.41 -6.51
N VAL A 58 8.74 -18.29 -7.18
CA VAL A 58 8.66 -18.23 -8.65
C VAL A 58 10.05 -18.03 -9.22
N ARG A 59 10.70 -19.12 -9.66
CA ARG A 59 12.01 -19.10 -10.33
C ARG A 59 11.92 -18.40 -11.69
N GLY A 60 12.14 -17.10 -11.69
CA GLY A 60 12.51 -16.28 -12.85
C GLY A 60 13.67 -15.36 -12.46
N PRO A 61 14.35 -14.70 -13.42
CA PRO A 61 15.38 -13.70 -13.12
C PRO A 61 14.71 -12.46 -12.52
N ALA A 62 14.35 -12.55 -11.24
CA ALA A 62 13.73 -11.48 -10.50
C ALA A 62 14.85 -10.59 -9.93
N PRO A 63 14.96 -9.30 -10.33
CA PRO A 63 15.77 -8.35 -9.57
C PRO A 63 15.48 -8.45 -8.07
N SER A 64 16.50 -8.23 -7.24
CA SER A 64 16.45 -8.25 -5.76
C SER A 64 15.28 -7.46 -5.18
N ASP A 65 14.77 -6.51 -5.94
CA ASP A 65 13.75 -5.54 -5.54
C ASP A 65 12.31 -6.06 -5.71
N LEU A 66 12.09 -7.13 -6.48
CA LEU A 66 10.75 -7.75 -6.63
C LEU A 66 10.26 -8.40 -5.33
N GLY A 67 11.18 -8.86 -4.48
CA GLY A 67 10.84 -9.45 -3.18
C GLY A 67 10.17 -8.42 -2.26
N ASP A 68 10.72 -7.20 -2.22
CA ASP A 68 10.27 -6.13 -1.33
C ASP A 68 8.82 -5.72 -1.59
N LEU A 69 8.46 -5.47 -2.86
CA LEU A 69 7.09 -5.11 -3.25
C LEU A 69 6.09 -6.23 -2.92
N SER A 70 6.46 -7.48 -3.20
CA SER A 70 5.61 -8.64 -2.90
C SER A 70 5.36 -8.81 -1.39
N THR A 71 6.40 -8.63 -0.57
CA THR A 71 6.35 -8.71 0.89
C THR A 71 5.48 -7.61 1.47
N LYS A 72 5.69 -6.34 1.04
CA LYS A 72 4.87 -5.20 1.47
C LYS A 72 3.40 -5.40 1.16
N ARG A 73 3.08 -5.87 -0.06
CA ARG A 73 1.70 -6.15 -0.47
C ARG A 73 1.07 -7.23 0.40
N ASN A 74 1.76 -8.35 0.58
CA ASN A 74 1.23 -9.48 1.34
C ASN A 74 1.08 -9.14 2.83
N LEU A 75 2.01 -8.36 3.39
CA LEU A 75 1.89 -7.85 4.75
C LEU A 75 0.72 -6.87 4.90
N GLY A 76 0.52 -5.98 3.92
CA GLY A 76 -0.64 -5.10 3.89
C GLY A 76 -1.96 -5.86 3.79
N LEU A 77 -2.03 -6.93 2.99
CA LEU A 77 -3.20 -7.82 2.92
C LEU A 77 -3.49 -8.49 4.27
N LEU A 78 -2.46 -9.03 4.93
CA LEU A 78 -2.59 -9.64 6.25
C LEU A 78 -3.07 -8.64 7.30
N ALA A 79 -2.48 -7.44 7.31
CA ALA A 79 -2.87 -6.37 8.22
C ALA A 79 -4.32 -5.94 7.98
N GLY A 80 -4.72 -5.74 6.73
CA GLY A 80 -6.10 -5.38 6.38
C GLY A 80 -7.11 -6.46 6.73
N ALA A 81 -6.79 -7.73 6.48
CA ALA A 81 -7.63 -8.85 6.88
C ALA A 81 -7.80 -8.92 8.40
N ALA A 82 -6.70 -8.78 9.16
CA ALA A 82 -6.73 -8.78 10.62
C ALA A 82 -7.51 -7.59 11.21
N ALA A 83 -7.45 -6.43 10.55
CA ALA A 83 -8.17 -5.22 10.94
C ALA A 83 -9.63 -5.18 10.44
N GLY A 84 -10.09 -6.19 9.70
CA GLY A 84 -11.45 -6.24 9.14
C GLY A 84 -11.71 -5.22 8.02
N TRP A 85 -10.67 -4.78 7.30
CA TRP A 85 -10.81 -3.82 6.22
C TRP A 85 -11.52 -4.44 5.01
N ARG A 86 -12.57 -3.76 4.53
CA ARG A 86 -13.37 -4.20 3.37
C ARG A 86 -12.70 -3.86 2.03
N SER A 87 -11.87 -2.82 1.99
CA SER A 87 -11.21 -2.32 0.79
C SER A 87 -9.82 -1.79 1.13
N MET A 88 -8.86 -2.03 0.23
CA MET A 88 -7.50 -1.55 0.34
C MET A 88 -7.05 -1.02 -1.02
N LEU A 89 -6.24 0.05 -0.98
CA LEU A 89 -5.55 0.58 -2.14
C LEU A 89 -4.05 0.52 -1.87
N PHE A 90 -3.33 -0.24 -2.68
CA PHE A 90 -1.87 -0.28 -2.64
C PHE A 90 -1.31 0.78 -3.58
N LEU A 91 -0.44 1.64 -3.07
CA LEU A 91 0.24 2.69 -3.83
C LEU A 91 1.74 2.60 -3.59
N ASP A 92 2.49 2.72 -4.68
CA ASP A 92 3.93 2.93 -4.59
C ASP A 92 4.23 4.44 -4.44
N ASP A 93 5.44 4.77 -3.99
CA ASP A 93 5.82 6.16 -3.70
C ASP A 93 5.93 7.05 -4.95
N ASP A 94 6.15 6.45 -6.12
CA ASP A 94 6.18 7.14 -7.41
C ASP A 94 4.78 7.43 -8.00
N ILE A 95 3.73 6.80 -7.47
CA ILE A 95 2.34 6.99 -7.90
C ILE A 95 1.74 8.23 -7.23
N ARG A 96 1.42 9.22 -8.06
CA ARG A 96 0.97 10.56 -7.63
C ARG A 96 -0.30 10.99 -8.35
N ASP A 97 -0.88 12.11 -7.93
CA ASP A 97 -2.01 12.80 -8.57
C ASP A 97 -3.30 11.96 -8.73
N ILE A 98 -3.50 10.99 -7.83
CA ILE A 98 -4.75 10.21 -7.78
C ILE A 98 -5.89 11.09 -7.29
N ARG A 99 -6.93 11.19 -8.10
CA ARG A 99 -8.16 11.92 -7.74
C ARG A 99 -8.97 11.12 -6.71
N PRO A 100 -9.35 11.70 -5.55
CA PRO A 100 -10.10 10.99 -4.49
C PRO A 100 -11.35 10.26 -4.97
N ARG A 101 -12.08 10.86 -5.92
CA ARG A 101 -13.29 10.25 -6.50
C ARG A 101 -13.05 8.87 -7.12
N LEU A 102 -11.85 8.60 -7.64
CA LEU A 102 -11.52 7.30 -8.24
C LEU A 102 -11.35 6.21 -7.19
N VAL A 103 -11.01 6.58 -5.95
CA VAL A 103 -10.84 5.65 -4.82
C VAL A 103 -12.18 5.37 -4.14
N LEU A 104 -13.04 6.40 -4.05
CA LEU A 104 -14.34 6.31 -3.39
C LEU A 104 -15.43 5.67 -4.26
N THR A 105 -15.14 5.39 -5.54
CA THR A 105 -16.10 4.73 -6.41
C THR A 105 -16.35 3.31 -5.88
N PRO A 106 -17.60 2.93 -5.55
CA PRO A 106 -17.91 1.58 -5.10
C PRO A 106 -17.44 0.55 -6.14
N LEU A 107 -16.79 -0.53 -5.70
CA LEU A 107 -16.44 -1.65 -6.59
C LEU A 107 -17.67 -2.29 -7.27
N ASP A 108 -18.85 -2.10 -6.66
CA ASP A 108 -20.13 -2.56 -7.17
C ASP A 108 -20.85 -1.50 -8.03
N ALA A 109 -20.22 -0.35 -8.29
CA ALA A 109 -20.80 0.65 -9.17
C ALA A 109 -20.90 0.07 -10.59
N PRO A 110 -22.08 0.16 -11.25
CA PRO A 110 -22.21 -0.32 -12.61
C PRO A 110 -21.19 0.41 -13.49
N VAL A 111 -20.36 -0.35 -14.18
CA VAL A 111 -19.46 0.21 -15.20
C VAL A 111 -20.37 0.82 -16.27
N GLU A 112 -20.41 2.15 -16.36
CA GLU A 112 -21.14 2.83 -17.43
C GLU A 112 -20.65 2.28 -18.77
N ALA A 113 -21.57 1.63 -19.49
CA ALA A 113 -21.30 1.10 -20.80
C ALA A 113 -20.86 2.27 -21.70
N LYS A 114 -19.63 2.19 -22.21
CA LYS A 114 -19.10 3.12 -23.21
C LYS A 114 -20.16 3.28 -24.31
N PRO A 115 -20.58 4.51 -24.68
CA PRO A 115 -21.48 4.69 -25.78
C PRO A 115 -20.83 4.08 -27.03
N ARG A 116 -21.52 3.12 -27.64
CA ARG A 116 -21.13 2.60 -28.95
C ARG A 116 -21.23 3.77 -29.91
N CYS A 117 -20.10 4.21 -30.46
CA CYS A 117 -20.11 5.07 -31.62
C CYS A 117 -20.88 4.32 -32.72
N LEU A 118 -21.98 4.92 -33.18
CA LEU A 118 -22.69 4.54 -34.40
C LEU A 118 -21.87 4.93 -35.63
#